data_AF-A0A445HB60-F1
#
_entry.id   AF-A0A445HB60-F1
#
_cell.length_a   1.000
_cell.length_b   1.000
_cell.length_c   1.000
_cell.angle_alpha   90.00
_cell.angle_beta   90.00
_cell.angle_gamma   90.00
#
_symmetry.space_group_name_H-M   'P 1'
#
loop_
_entity.id
_entity.type
_entity.pdbx_description
1 polymer ?
#
loop_
_entity_poly.entity_id
_entity_poly.type
_entity_poly.pdbx_seq_one_letter_code
_entity_poly.pdbx_strand_id
1 'polypeptide(L)'
;MSLKTLTTSPLSGITVLVLLLALLLRFYIKFDTAERLFSAEELSLLNGTDEGLPILLGILGSVFDVTKGKSHYGSGGGYNHFAGRDASRAFVSGNFSGK
;
A
#
# COMPACT_ATOMS: atom_id res chain seq x y z
N MET A 1 12.03 43.19 23.21
CA MET A 1 12.71 41.89 23.40
C MET A 1 13.19 41.43 22.03
N SER A 2 14.49 41.52 21.78
CA SER A 2 15.07 41.79 20.45
C SER A 2 15.21 40.52 19.60
N LEU A 3 14.60 40.52 18.41
CA LEU A 3 14.66 39.47 17.38
C LEU A 3 16.06 39.29 16.74
N LYS A 4 17.09 39.97 17.26
CA LYS A 4 18.42 40.09 16.65
C LYS A 4 19.43 39.05 17.12
N THR A 5 19.09 38.21 18.10
CA THR A 5 20.01 37.16 18.62
C THR A 5 19.92 35.83 17.87
N LEU A 6 18.95 35.67 16.96
CA LEU A 6 18.75 34.42 16.24
C LEU A 6 19.70 34.23 15.03
N THR A 7 20.43 35.28 14.63
CA THR A 7 21.15 35.33 13.34
C THR A 7 22.67 35.39 13.47
N THR A 8 23.25 35.29 14.67
CA THR A 8 24.70 35.51 14.88
C THR A 8 25.48 34.26 15.30
N SER A 9 24.86 33.07 15.31
CA SER A 9 25.57 31.80 15.56
C SER A 9 25.74 31.01 14.25
N PRO A 10 26.90 30.36 14.01
CA PRO A 10 27.14 29.57 12.79
C PRO A 10 26.14 28.40 12.61
N LEU A 11 25.49 27.98 13.70
CA LEU A 11 24.46 26.96 13.70
C LEU A 11 23.12 27.45 13.12
N SER A 12 22.84 28.75 13.15
CA SER A 12 21.58 29.34 12.66
C SER A 12 21.39 29.21 11.14
N GLY A 13 22.48 29.20 10.35
CA GLY A 13 22.40 28.96 8.91
C GLY A 13 22.01 27.52 8.57
N ILE A 14 22.53 26.55 9.33
CA ILE A 14 22.24 25.13 9.16
C ILE A 14 20.78 24.84 9.51
N THR A 15 20.25 25.42 10.59
CA THR A 15 18.85 25.21 10.97
C THR A 15 17.89 25.75 9.92
N VAL A 16 18.16 26.94 9.37
CA VAL A 16 17.35 27.50 8.28
C VAL A 16 17.44 26.64 7.02
N LEU A 17 18.62 26.14 6.66
CA LEU A 17 18.81 25.25 5.52
C LEU A 17 18.07 23.92 5.68
N VAL A 18 18.16 23.30 6.86
CA VAL A 18 17.46 22.04 7.16
C VAL A 18 15.95 22.24 7.14
N LEU A 19 15.44 23.36 7.66
CA LEU A 19 14.02 23.70 7.60
C LEU A 19 13.55 23.96 6.17
N LEU A 20 14.33 24.68 5.37
CA LEU A 20 14.05 24.89 3.95
C LEU A 20 14.09 23.58 3.16
N LEU A 21 15.08 22.72 3.40
CA LEU A 21 15.18 21.40 2.78
C LEU A 21 14.02 20.51 3.18
N ALA A 22 13.64 20.47 4.47
CA ALA A 22 12.49 19.72 4.94
C ALA A 22 11.17 20.26 4.35
N LEU A 23 11.04 21.57 4.21
CA LEU A 23 9.88 22.21 3.57
C LEU A 23 9.80 21.87 2.08
N LEU A 24 10.93 21.87 1.38
CA LEU A 24 11.05 21.49 -0.02
C LEU A 24 10.78 19.99 -0.22
N LEU A 25 11.30 19.14 0.67
CA LEU A 25 11.03 17.71 0.70
C LEU A 25 9.55 17.41 0.95
N ARG A 26 8.84 18.15 1.82
CA ARG A 26 7.38 17.99 2.00
C ARG A 26 6.58 18.28 0.74
N PHE A 27 7.06 19.17 -0.12
CA PHE A 27 6.40 19.48 -1.38
C PHE A 27 6.74 18.46 -2.47
N TYR A 28 7.95 17.89 -2.42
CA TYR A 28 8.43 16.90 -3.38
C TYR A 28 7.90 15.49 -3.10
N ILE A 29 7.77 15.14 -1.82
CA ILE A 29 7.16 13.88 -1.38
C ILE A 29 5.64 14.08 -1.33
N LYS A 30 5.02 14.08 -2.52
CA LYS A 30 3.57 13.92 -2.64
C LYS A 30 3.25 12.48 -2.25
N PHE A 31 2.81 12.28 -1.01
CA PHE A 31 2.35 10.97 -0.55
C PHE A 31 0.97 10.74 -1.19
N ASP A 32 0.95 10.10 -2.35
CA ASP A 32 -0.29 9.74 -3.05
C ASP A 32 -0.92 8.55 -2.34
N THR A 33 -1.65 8.84 -1.27
CA THR A 33 -2.52 7.87 -0.56
C THR A 33 -3.91 7.87 -1.16
N ALA A 34 -4.04 8.04 -2.48
CA ALA A 34 -5.27 7.67 -3.15
C ALA A 34 -5.38 6.13 -3.07
N GLU A 35 -6.13 5.63 -2.09
CA GLU A 35 -6.46 4.21 -2.03
C GLU A 35 -7.15 3.82 -3.35
N ARG A 36 -6.50 2.94 -4.11
CA ARG A 36 -7.05 2.47 -5.38
C ARG A 36 -8.28 1.60 -5.09
N LEU A 37 -9.43 2.01 -5.64
CA LEU A 37 -10.62 1.18 -5.67
C LEU A 37 -10.51 0.14 -6.79
N PHE A 38 -11.08 -1.03 -6.55
CA PHE A 38 -11.15 -2.12 -7.51
C PHE A 38 -12.60 -2.57 -7.65
N SER A 39 -13.08 -2.72 -8.89
CA SER A 39 -14.29 -3.49 -9.12
C SER A 39 -14.00 -4.99 -8.96
N ALA A 40 -15.06 -5.79 -8.83
CA ALA A 40 -14.91 -7.25 -8.78
C ALA A 40 -14.28 -7.80 -10.08
N GLU A 41 -14.63 -7.21 -11.22
CA GLU A 41 -14.10 -7.58 -12.54
C GLU A 41 -12.61 -7.25 -12.64
N GLU A 42 -12.19 -6.05 -12.22
CA GLU A 42 -10.78 -5.66 -12.19
C GLU A 42 -9.96 -6.55 -11.26
N LEU A 43 -10.50 -6.85 -10.08
CA LEU A 43 -9.82 -7.72 -9.11
C LEU A 43 -9.67 -9.14 -9.66
N SER A 44 -10.67 -9.65 -10.40
CA SER A 44 -10.66 -11.02 -10.96
C SER A 44 -9.53 -11.29 -11.95
N LEU A 45 -8.99 -10.24 -12.58
CA LEU A 45 -7.84 -10.33 -13.49
C LEU A 45 -6.52 -10.53 -12.74
N LEU A 46 -6.47 -10.15 -11.46
CA LEU A 46 -5.27 -10.13 -10.61
C LEU A 46 -5.23 -11.37 -9.70
N ASN A 47 -5.44 -12.54 -10.30
CA ASN A 47 -5.67 -13.82 -9.61
C ASN A 47 -4.44 -14.74 -9.60
N GLY A 48 -3.30 -14.29 -10.14
CA GLY A 48 -2.07 -15.08 -10.20
C GLY A 48 -2.01 -16.15 -11.29
N THR A 49 -2.87 -16.11 -12.31
CA THR A 49 -2.69 -16.90 -13.54
C THR A 49 -1.68 -16.29 -14.51
N ASP A 50 -1.54 -14.97 -14.49
CA ASP A 50 -0.52 -14.23 -15.25
C ASP A 50 0.65 -13.88 -14.31
N GLU A 51 1.84 -14.31 -14.69
CA GLU A 51 3.10 -14.06 -13.97
C GLU A 51 3.54 -12.59 -14.02
N GLY A 52 3.06 -11.83 -15.00
CA GLY A 52 3.34 -10.41 -15.14
C GLY A 52 2.46 -9.51 -14.27
N LEU A 53 1.44 -10.06 -13.61
CA LEU A 53 0.48 -9.32 -12.81
C LEU A 53 0.61 -9.65 -11.31
N PRO A 54 0.32 -8.68 -10.42
CA PRO A 54 0.25 -8.96 -8.99
C PRO A 54 -0.93 -9.89 -8.69
N ILE A 55 -0.81 -10.61 -7.57
CA ILE A 55 -1.89 -11.42 -7.01
C ILE A 55 -2.56 -10.59 -5.92
N LEU A 56 -3.81 -10.20 -6.14
CA LEU A 56 -4.57 -9.40 -5.19
C LEU A 56 -5.67 -10.24 -4.51
N LEU A 57 -6.03 -9.85 -3.29
CA LEU A 57 -7.03 -10.51 -2.47
C LEU A 57 -7.86 -9.46 -1.72
N GLY A 58 -9.19 -9.52 -1.85
CA GLY A 58 -10.11 -8.68 -1.08
C GLY A 58 -10.48 -9.31 0.26
N ILE A 59 -10.43 -8.56 1.35
CA ILE A 59 -10.97 -8.93 2.66
C ILE A 59 -11.59 -7.69 3.32
N LEU A 60 -12.88 -7.77 3.65
CA LEU A 60 -13.68 -6.74 4.30
C LEU A 60 -13.59 -5.36 3.62
N GLY A 61 -13.59 -5.36 2.29
CA GLY A 61 -13.49 -4.14 1.47
C GLY A 61 -12.07 -3.60 1.27
N SER A 62 -11.07 -4.16 1.94
CA SER A 62 -9.65 -3.85 1.71
C SER A 62 -9.03 -4.83 0.71
N VAL A 63 -8.16 -4.33 -0.16
CA VAL A 63 -7.44 -5.15 -1.15
C VAL A 63 -5.97 -5.28 -0.75
N PHE A 64 -5.49 -6.52 -0.68
CA PHE A 64 -4.14 -6.86 -0.25
C PHE A 64 -3.34 -7.44 -1.42
N ASP A 65 -2.12 -6.94 -1.60
CA ASP A 65 -1.13 -7.57 -2.48
C ASP A 65 -0.54 -8.80 -1.77
N VAL A 66 -0.91 -9.97 -2.26
CA VAL A 66 -0.46 -11.27 -1.76
C VAL A 66 0.55 -11.94 -2.69
N THR A 67 1.15 -11.20 -3.62
CA THR A 67 2.13 -11.71 -4.61
C THR A 67 3.32 -12.40 -3.94
N LYS A 68 3.79 -11.88 -2.79
CA LYS A 68 4.87 -12.52 -2.00
C LYS A 68 4.49 -13.92 -1.50
N GLY A 69 3.20 -14.22 -1.36
CA GLY A 69 2.65 -15.50 -0.95
C GLY A 69 2.22 -16.40 -2.12
N LYS A 70 2.85 -16.26 -3.29
CA LYS A 70 2.48 -17.00 -4.51
C LYS A 70 2.40 -18.52 -4.34
N SER A 71 3.20 -19.13 -3.46
CA SER A 71 3.08 -20.57 -3.12
C SER A 71 1.70 -20.96 -2.56
N HIS A 72 0.97 -20.01 -2.00
CA HIS A 72 -0.35 -20.21 -1.41
C HIS A 72 -1.47 -19.72 -2.34
N TYR A 73 -1.32 -18.53 -2.92
CA TYR A 73 -2.37 -17.84 -3.68
C TYR A 73 -2.21 -17.95 -5.20
N GLY A 74 -1.03 -18.30 -5.70
CA GLY A 74 -0.80 -18.52 -7.13
C GLY A 74 -1.34 -19.86 -7.59
N SER A 75 -1.27 -20.10 -8.90
CA SER A 75 -1.71 -21.36 -9.52
C SER A 75 -1.13 -22.59 -8.80
N GLY A 76 -2.00 -23.54 -8.42
CA GLY A 76 -1.64 -24.75 -7.68
C GLY A 76 -1.50 -24.59 -6.16
N GLY A 77 -1.56 -23.36 -5.63
CA GLY A 77 -1.57 -23.10 -4.19
C GLY A 77 -2.92 -23.43 -3.54
N GLY A 78 -2.89 -23.85 -2.26
CA GLY A 78 -4.10 -24.25 -1.54
C GLY A 78 -5.14 -23.13 -1.33
N TYR A 79 -4.72 -21.87 -1.45
CA TYR A 79 -5.57 -20.67 -1.33
C TYR A 79 -5.78 -19.95 -2.67
N ASN A 80 -5.42 -20.57 -3.81
CA ASN A 80 -5.51 -19.90 -5.10
C ASN A 80 -6.94 -19.49 -5.49
N HIS A 81 -7.94 -20.18 -4.96
CA HIS A 81 -9.35 -19.90 -5.22
C HIS A 81 -9.84 -18.58 -4.60
N PHE A 82 -9.05 -17.97 -3.71
CA PHE A 82 -9.31 -16.62 -3.20
C PHE A 82 -8.65 -15.51 -4.01
N ALA A 83 -7.63 -15.83 -4.80
CA ALA A 83 -6.91 -14.85 -5.58
C ALA A 83 -7.84 -14.16 -6.60
N GLY A 84 -7.74 -12.84 -6.68
CA GLY A 84 -8.59 -11.99 -7.51
C GLY A 84 -10.05 -11.92 -7.05
N ARG A 85 -10.37 -12.23 -5.79
CA ARG A 85 -11.75 -12.21 -5.27
C ARG A 85 -11.84 -11.55 -3.90
N ASP A 86 -13.05 -11.17 -3.53
CA ASP A 86 -13.39 -10.85 -2.15
C ASP A 86 -13.62 -12.15 -1.36
N ALA A 87 -12.67 -12.47 -0.48
CA ALA A 87 -12.70 -13.64 0.38
C ALA A 87 -13.35 -13.38 1.75
N SER A 88 -13.93 -12.20 1.99
CA SER A 88 -14.56 -11.81 3.26
C SER A 88 -15.40 -12.92 3.87
N ARG A 89 -16.28 -13.56 3.07
CA ARG A 89 -17.17 -14.62 3.56
C ARG A 89 -16.38 -15.78 4.17
N ALA A 90 -15.31 -16.24 3.52
CA ALA A 90 -14.51 -17.35 4.00
C ALA A 90 -13.74 -16.99 5.28
N PHE A 91 -13.12 -15.80 5.31
CA PHE A 91 -12.35 -15.34 6.47
C PHE A 91 -13.22 -15.00 7.69
N VAL A 92 -14.47 -14.54 7.49
CA VAL A 92 -15.42 -14.27 8.57
C VAL A 92 -16.07 -15.55 9.09
N SER A 93 -16.47 -16.46 8.19
CA SER A 93 -17.19 -17.69 8.59
C SER A 93 -16.29 -18.86 8.97
N GLY A 94 -15.00 -18.82 8.62
CA GLY A 94 -14.10 -19.97 8.70
C GLY A 94 -14.41 -21.08 7.68
N ASN A 95 -15.35 -20.85 6.76
CA ASN A 95 -15.72 -21.82 5.73
C ASN A 95 -14.97 -21.53 4.41
N PHE A 96 -13.96 -22.35 4.13
CA PHE A 96 -13.10 -22.23 2.94
C PHE A 96 -13.56 -23.14 1.78
N SER A 97 -14.76 -23.71 1.83
CA SER A 97 -15.25 -24.66 0.81
C SER A 97 -15.64 -24.04 -0.54
N GLY A 98 -15.50 -22.71 -0.71
CA GLY A 98 -15.65 -22.05 -2.00
C GLY A 98 -17.04 -22.18 -2.64
N LYS A 99 -18.08 -22.46 -1.85
CA LYS A 99 -19.48 -22.47 -2.27
C LYS A 99 -20.17 -21.15 -1.94
#